data_AF-E6MHD2-F1
#
_entry.id   AF-E6MHD2-F1
#
_cell.length_a   1.000
_cell.length_b   1.000
_cell.length_c   1.000
_cell.angle_alpha   90.00
_cell.angle_beta   90.00
_cell.angle_gamma   90.00
#
_symmetry.space_group_name_H-M   'P 1'
#
loop_
_entity.id
_entity.type
_entity.pdbx_description
1 polymer ?
#
loop_
_entity_poly.entity_id
_entity_poly.type
_entity_poly.pdbx_seq_one_letter_code
_entity_poly.pdbx_strand_id
1 'polypeptide(L)'
;MVRPDTFINDPKKWFELVTKYKVTHMATLNYTLSVLSDLMERSPGDVAGSDLSSLRALTIGGEYIQADTVSRFASLAKPHGFDPRCFSVCYGMTELMILANTPYFSGLKKSRRGSKGQRVPDPGYILRRRGHRRPEGFLP
;
A
#
# COMPACT_ATOMS: atom_id res chain seq x y z
N MET A 1 -15.87 -8.23 1.35
CA MET A 1 -14.69 -8.41 2.22
C MET A 1 -14.70 -9.86 2.72
N VAL A 2 -13.56 -10.54 2.72
CA VAL A 2 -13.46 -11.90 3.26
C VAL A 2 -13.63 -11.83 4.78
N ARG A 3 -14.39 -12.74 5.38
CA ARG A 3 -14.49 -12.80 6.85
C ARG A 3 -13.11 -13.10 7.45
N PRO A 4 -12.73 -12.51 8.59
CA PRO A 4 -11.41 -12.74 9.20
C PRO A 4 -11.12 -14.23 9.44
N ASP A 5 -12.10 -14.97 9.96
CA ASP A 5 -12.03 -16.41 10.17
C ASP A 5 -11.72 -17.18 8.88
N THR A 6 -12.37 -16.80 7.79
CA THR A 6 -12.18 -17.44 6.48
C THR A 6 -10.82 -17.09 5.89
N PHE A 7 -10.37 -15.85 6.04
CA PHE A 7 -9.06 -15.40 5.54
C PHE A 7 -7.91 -16.10 6.27
N ILE A 8 -7.99 -16.21 7.60
CA ILE A 8 -6.94 -16.86 8.41
C ILE A 8 -6.79 -18.33 8.01
N ASN A 9 -7.91 -19.03 7.83
CA ASN A 9 -7.89 -20.45 7.50
C ASN A 9 -7.58 -20.72 6.02
N ASP A 10 -7.95 -19.80 5.12
CA ASP A 10 -7.87 -20.00 3.68
C ASP A 10 -7.53 -18.69 2.93
N PRO A 11 -6.28 -18.22 2.99
CA PRO A 11 -5.89 -16.93 2.41
C PRO A 11 -6.06 -16.85 0.89
N LYS A 12 -6.01 -17.98 0.16
CA LYS A 12 -6.19 -18.01 -1.30
C LYS A 12 -7.58 -17.53 -1.74
N LYS A 13 -8.60 -17.65 -0.90
CA LYS A 13 -9.94 -17.08 -1.16
C LYS A 13 -9.89 -15.59 -1.42
N TRP A 14 -8.92 -14.87 -0.85
CA TRP A 14 -8.74 -13.47 -1.17
C TRP A 14 -8.53 -13.27 -2.67
N PHE A 15 -7.60 -14.02 -3.28
CA PHE A 15 -7.32 -13.96 -4.70
C PHE A 15 -8.49 -14.45 -5.56
N GLU A 16 -9.14 -15.54 -5.17
CA GLU A 16 -10.32 -16.08 -5.86
C GLU A 16 -11.45 -15.04 -5.91
N LEU A 17 -11.72 -14.37 -4.79
CA LEU A 17 -12.79 -13.38 -4.68
C LEU A 17 -12.46 -12.09 -5.42
N VAL A 18 -11.21 -11.61 -5.35
CA VAL A 18 -10.77 -10.44 -6.12
C VAL A 18 -10.92 -10.70 -7.62
N THR A 19 -10.50 -11.87 -8.07
CA THR A 19 -10.61 -12.31 -9.48
C THR A 19 -12.07 -12.45 -9.91
N LYS A 20 -12.86 -13.22 -9.15
CA LYS A 20 -14.26 -13.53 -9.47
C LYS A 20 -15.13 -12.28 -9.54
N TYR A 21 -14.97 -11.37 -8.58
CA TYR A 21 -15.80 -10.16 -8.48
C TYR A 21 -15.19 -8.93 -9.13
N LYS A 22 -14.01 -9.06 -9.75
CA LYS A 22 -13.26 -7.95 -10.37
C LYS A 22 -13.18 -6.74 -9.43
N VAL A 23 -12.74 -6.99 -8.20
CA VAL A 23 -12.75 -5.98 -7.14
C VAL A 23 -11.90 -4.78 -7.56
N THR A 24 -12.48 -3.59 -7.48
CA THR A 24 -11.79 -2.35 -7.89
C THR A 24 -11.24 -1.56 -6.71
N HIS A 25 -11.88 -1.61 -5.54
CA HIS A 25 -11.49 -0.85 -4.36
C HIS A 25 -11.56 -1.75 -3.13
N MET A 26 -10.51 -1.72 -2.31
CA MET A 26 -10.44 -2.51 -1.09
C MET A 26 -9.56 -1.81 -0.06
N ALA A 27 -9.94 -1.90 1.21
CA ALA A 27 -9.06 -1.62 2.34
C ALA A 27 -8.44 -2.92 2.86
N THR A 28 -7.16 -2.84 3.22
CA THR A 28 -6.35 -3.97 3.68
C THR A 28 -5.45 -3.56 4.84
N LEU A 29 -4.92 -4.58 5.50
CA LEU A 29 -3.93 -4.48 6.55
C LEU A 29 -2.52 -4.77 5.95
N ASN A 30 -1.46 -4.26 6.57
CA ASN A 30 -0.08 -4.65 6.27
C ASN A 30 0.13 -6.16 6.50
N TYR A 31 -0.45 -6.71 7.56
CA TYR A 31 -0.48 -8.13 7.86
C TYR A 31 -1.06 -8.97 6.71
N THR A 32 -2.18 -8.51 6.11
CA THR A 32 -2.79 -9.19 4.96
C THR A 32 -1.82 -9.28 3.79
N LEU A 33 -1.07 -8.20 3.49
CA LEU A 33 -0.07 -8.22 2.42
C LEU A 33 1.07 -9.21 2.71
N SER A 34 1.51 -9.31 3.96
CA SER A 34 2.53 -10.29 4.37
C SER A 34 2.03 -11.73 4.12
N VAL A 35 0.82 -12.07 4.59
CA VAL A 35 0.25 -13.41 4.43
C VAL A 35 0.07 -13.77 2.95
N LEU A 36 -0.45 -12.84 2.15
CA LEU A 36 -0.65 -13.07 0.71
C LEU A 36 0.69 -13.21 -0.03
N SER A 37 1.71 -12.45 0.37
CA SER A 37 3.07 -12.58 -0.18
C SER A 37 3.68 -13.94 0.14
N ASP A 38 3.54 -14.40 1.38
CA ASP A 38 4.01 -15.73 1.80
C ASP A 38 3.30 -16.85 1.03
N LEU A 39 1.99 -16.71 0.78
CA LEU A 39 1.23 -17.67 -0.03
C LEU A 39 1.74 -17.72 -1.48
N MET A 40 1.94 -16.56 -2.13
CA MET A 40 2.45 -16.50 -3.51
C MET A 40 3.83 -17.17 -3.66
N GLU A 41 4.69 -17.07 -2.65
CA GLU A 41 6.01 -17.69 -2.66
C GLU A 41 5.99 -19.18 -2.34
N ARG A 42 5.25 -19.60 -1.30
CA ARG A 42 5.26 -20.98 -0.80
C ARG A 42 4.40 -21.92 -1.64
N SER A 43 3.29 -21.41 -2.18
CA SER A 43 2.30 -22.19 -2.91
C SER A 43 1.84 -21.44 -4.18
N PRO A 44 2.73 -21.18 -5.15
CA PRO A 44 2.37 -20.43 -6.37
C PRO A 44 1.24 -21.10 -7.18
N GLY A 45 1.08 -22.42 -7.06
CA GLY A 45 -0.02 -23.16 -7.68
C GLY A 45 -1.40 -22.78 -7.14
N ASP A 46 -1.51 -22.40 -5.87
CA ASP A 46 -2.77 -21.99 -5.24
C ASP A 46 -3.28 -20.62 -5.76
N VAL A 47 -2.41 -19.85 -6.41
CA VAL A 47 -2.71 -18.49 -6.91
C VAL A 47 -2.53 -18.36 -8.43
N ALA A 48 -2.22 -19.44 -9.15
CA ALA A 48 -1.86 -19.42 -10.57
C ALA A 48 -2.95 -18.87 -11.51
N GLY A 49 -4.22 -18.83 -11.09
CA GLY A 49 -5.35 -18.29 -11.85
C GLY A 49 -5.81 -16.89 -11.43
N SER A 50 -5.07 -16.22 -10.55
CA SER A 50 -5.48 -14.94 -9.98
C SER A 50 -5.32 -13.78 -10.97
N ASP A 51 -6.33 -12.92 -11.07
CA ASP A 51 -6.30 -11.66 -11.82
C ASP A 51 -6.58 -10.47 -10.90
N LEU A 52 -5.55 -9.65 -10.72
CA LEU A 52 -5.53 -8.46 -9.88
C LEU A 52 -5.61 -7.16 -10.71
N SER A 53 -5.76 -7.24 -12.03
CA SER A 53 -5.78 -6.08 -12.94
C SER A 53 -6.98 -5.16 -12.74
N SER A 54 -8.03 -5.65 -12.09
CA SER A 54 -9.23 -4.88 -11.76
C SER A 54 -9.02 -3.89 -10.60
N LEU A 55 -8.00 -4.08 -9.76
CA LEU A 55 -7.73 -3.24 -8.60
C LEU A 55 -7.28 -1.84 -9.02
N ARG A 56 -8.02 -0.83 -8.53
CA ARG A 56 -7.78 0.61 -8.76
C ARG A 56 -7.36 1.33 -7.48
N ALA A 57 -7.83 0.88 -6.33
CA ALA A 57 -7.42 1.37 -5.02
C ALA A 57 -7.29 0.22 -4.02
N LEU A 58 -6.07 -0.03 -3.54
CA LEU A 58 -5.78 -0.92 -2.43
C LEU A 58 -5.23 -0.10 -1.27
N THR A 59 -6.12 0.28 -0.35
CA THR A 59 -5.81 1.18 0.76
C THR A 59 -5.31 0.39 1.96
N ILE A 60 -4.09 0.68 2.43
CA ILE A 60 -3.46 0.02 3.58
C ILE A 60 -3.57 0.94 4.80
N GLY A 61 -4.07 0.43 5.92
CA GLY A 61 -4.07 1.19 7.17
C GLY A 61 -4.56 0.36 8.36
N GLY A 62 -4.80 1.02 9.49
CA GLY A 62 -5.25 0.37 10.73
C GLY A 62 -4.14 -0.29 11.56
N GLU A 63 -2.90 -0.28 11.07
CA GLU A 63 -1.72 -0.79 11.79
C GLU A 63 -0.43 -0.10 11.31
N TYR A 64 0.71 -0.50 11.88
CA TYR A 64 2.02 -0.06 11.40
C TYR A 64 2.32 -0.62 10.00
N ILE A 65 2.63 0.26 9.06
CA ILE A 65 2.86 -0.09 7.66
C ILE A 65 4.36 -0.22 7.38
N GLN A 66 4.78 -1.39 6.91
CA GLN A 66 6.16 -1.69 6.57
C GLN A 66 6.37 -1.55 5.06
N ALA A 67 7.24 -0.62 4.65
CA ALA A 67 7.52 -0.35 3.23
C ALA A 67 8.04 -1.60 2.47
N ASP A 68 8.81 -2.45 3.15
CA ASP A 68 9.35 -3.68 2.59
C ASP A 68 8.23 -4.70 2.28
N THR A 69 7.23 -4.82 3.17
CA THR A 69 6.05 -5.67 2.94
C THR A 69 5.26 -5.21 1.72
N VAL A 70 5.02 -3.90 1.60
CA VAL A 70 4.31 -3.32 0.44
C VAL A 70 5.08 -3.56 -0.86
N SER A 71 6.40 -3.34 -0.84
CA SER A 71 7.27 -3.53 -2.00
C SER A 71 7.38 -4.99 -2.42
N ARG A 72 7.45 -5.91 -1.45
CA ARG A 72 7.45 -7.36 -1.68
C ARG A 72 6.15 -7.81 -2.32
N PHE A 73 5.00 -7.45 -1.74
CA PHE A 73 3.70 -7.77 -2.34
C PHE A 73 3.59 -7.22 -3.76
N ALA A 74 3.94 -5.95 -3.98
CA ALA A 74 3.87 -5.32 -5.31
C ALA A 74 4.66 -6.11 -6.36
N SER A 75 5.83 -6.62 -5.99
CA SER A 75 6.72 -7.38 -6.88
C SER A 75 6.14 -8.75 -7.21
N LEU A 76 5.63 -9.46 -6.19
CA LEU A 76 5.04 -10.80 -6.33
C LEU A 76 3.67 -10.76 -7.02
N ALA A 77 2.88 -9.71 -6.81
CA ALA A 77 1.54 -9.57 -7.39
C ALA A 77 1.56 -9.08 -8.85
N LYS A 78 2.70 -8.53 -9.32
CA LYS A 78 2.84 -7.98 -10.67
C LYS A 78 2.51 -8.99 -11.80
N PRO A 79 2.95 -10.26 -11.76
CA PRO A 79 2.57 -11.27 -12.75
C PRO A 79 1.07 -11.56 -12.80
N HIS A 80 0.35 -11.30 -11.70
CA HIS A 80 -1.10 -11.44 -11.62
C HIS A 80 -1.85 -10.18 -12.10
N GLY A 81 -1.18 -9.25 -12.77
CA GLY A 81 -1.79 -8.04 -13.35
C GLY A 81 -1.93 -6.87 -12.37
N PHE A 82 -1.39 -6.96 -11.16
CA PHE A 82 -1.46 -5.89 -10.17
C PHE A 82 -0.67 -4.64 -10.60
N ASP A 83 -1.30 -3.46 -10.50
CA ASP A 83 -0.65 -2.16 -10.72
C ASP A 83 -0.26 -1.53 -9.38
N PRO A 84 1.04 -1.39 -9.04
CA PRO A 84 1.49 -0.78 -7.78
C PRO A 84 0.99 0.65 -7.54
N ARG A 85 0.55 1.36 -8.58
CA ARG A 85 -0.04 2.70 -8.46
C ARG A 85 -1.41 2.70 -7.77
N CYS A 86 -2.05 1.53 -7.64
CA CYS A 86 -3.32 1.40 -6.94
C CYS A 86 -3.17 1.47 -5.41
N PHE A 87 -1.95 1.34 -4.86
CA PHE A 87 -1.78 1.44 -3.43
C PHE A 87 -2.17 2.84 -2.93
N SER A 88 -2.72 2.88 -1.72
CA SER A 88 -2.82 4.11 -0.95
C SER A 88 -2.61 3.79 0.52
N VAL A 89 -2.08 4.73 1.28
CA VAL A 89 -1.87 4.56 2.73
C VAL A 89 -2.87 5.45 3.45
N CYS A 90 -3.56 4.88 4.43
CA CYS A 90 -4.48 5.61 5.27
C CYS A 90 -4.11 5.53 6.75
N TYR A 91 -4.37 6.63 7.43
CA TYR A 91 -4.41 6.69 8.89
C TYR A 91 -5.81 7.14 9.29
N GLY A 92 -6.36 6.48 10.30
CA GLY A 92 -7.68 6.77 10.82
C GLY A 92 -7.77 6.37 12.28
N MET A 93 -8.57 7.12 13.02
CA MET A 93 -8.94 6.85 14.41
C MET A 93 -10.45 6.78 14.50
N THR A 94 -10.98 5.87 15.31
CA THR A 94 -12.43 5.74 15.50
C THR A 94 -13.00 7.01 16.14
N GLU A 95 -12.24 7.64 17.03
CA GLU A 95 -12.59 8.87 17.75
C GLU A 95 -12.79 10.08 16.84
N LEU A 96 -12.21 10.05 15.63
CA LEU A 96 -12.28 11.14 14.67
C LEU A 96 -13.27 10.88 13.54
N MET A 97 -13.86 9.68 13.45
CA MET A 97 -14.73 9.21 12.34
C MET A 97 -14.15 9.38 10.92
N ILE A 98 -12.90 9.83 10.80
CA ILE A 98 -12.29 10.29 9.55
C ILE A 98 -11.13 9.37 9.17
N LEU A 99 -11.05 9.14 7.86
CA LEU A 99 -9.94 8.48 7.20
C LEU A 99 -9.13 9.53 6.42
N ALA A 100 -7.85 9.70 6.74
CA ALA A 100 -6.93 10.46 5.89
C ALA A 100 -6.21 9.48 4.96
N ASN A 101 -6.41 9.62 3.64
CA ASN A 101 -5.78 8.76 2.64
C ASN A 101 -4.74 9.53 1.82
N THR A 102 -3.58 8.93 1.61
CA THR A 102 -2.54 9.44 0.71
C THR A 102 -2.32 8.42 -0.41
N PRO A 103 -2.47 8.79 -1.69
CA PRO A 103 -2.16 7.87 -2.78
C PRO A 103 -0.68 7.46 -2.71
N TYR A 104 -0.40 6.17 -2.91
CA TYR A 104 0.96 5.64 -2.87
C TYR A 104 1.74 6.13 -4.08
N PHE A 105 2.59 7.13 -3.86
CA PHE A 105 3.49 7.63 -4.89
C PHE A 105 4.73 6.73 -4.97
N SER A 106 4.91 6.03 -6.09
CA SER A 106 6.12 5.27 -6.43
C SER A 106 7.37 6.14 -6.71
N GLY A 107 7.43 7.34 -6.12
CA GLY A 107 8.49 8.34 -6.29
C GLY A 107 9.21 8.72 -4.99
N LEU A 108 9.04 7.94 -3.92
CA LEU A 108 9.73 8.16 -2.65
C LEU A 108 11.24 7.87 -2.82
N LYS A 109 12.01 8.90 -3.12
CA LYS A 109 13.47 8.84 -2.97
C LYS A 109 13.75 8.83 -1.47
N LYS A 110 14.50 7.83 -0.98
CA LYS A 110 15.14 7.91 0.34
C LYS A 110 15.80 9.28 0.44
N SER A 111 15.47 10.03 1.48
CA SER A 111 16.17 11.26 1.81
C SER A 111 17.67 10.96 1.81
N ARG A 112 18.44 11.60 0.93
CA ARG A 112 19.90 11.54 1.06
C ARG A 112 20.24 12.25 2.37
N ARG A 113 21.04 11.59 3.22
CA ARG A 113 21.66 12.15 4.43
C ARG A 113 21.86 13.66 4.28
N GLY A 114 21.28 14.45 5.18
CA GLY A 114 21.57 15.88 5.27
C GLY A 114 23.09 16.10 5.35
N SER A 115 23.60 17.13 4.67
CA SER A 115 25.04 17.33 4.46
C SER A 115 25.84 17.72 5.72
N LYS A 116 25.35 17.46 6.93
CA LYS A 116 25.99 17.87 8.19
C LYS A 116 25.77 16.89 9.35
N GLY A 117 26.02 15.59 9.14
CA GLY A 117 26.35 14.63 10.22
C GLY A 117 25.35 14.42 11.38
N GLN A 118 24.25 15.16 11.47
CA GLN A 118 23.23 14.98 12.50
C GLN A 118 22.28 13.85 12.09
N ARG A 119 22.15 12.84 12.96
CA ARG A 119 21.01 11.92 12.92
C ARG A 119 19.78 12.70 13.35
N VAL A 120 18.98 13.10 12.37
CA VAL A 120 17.59 13.45 12.64
C VAL A 120 16.85 12.10 12.80
N PRO A 121 16.17 11.84 13.93
CA PRO A 121 15.28 10.68 14.01
C PRO A 121 14.19 10.89 12.95
N ASP A 122 14.05 9.93 12.05
CA ASP A 122 13.22 10.01 10.85
C ASP A 122 11.75 9.71 11.21
N PRO A 123 10.79 10.66 11.09
CA PRO A 123 9.39 10.36 11.31
C PRO A 123 8.52 10.98 10.19
N GLY A 124 9.00 11.08 8.95
CA GLY A 124 8.22 11.83 7.97
C GLY A 124 8.67 11.72 6.52
N TYR A 125 7.83 11.07 5.72
CA TYR A 125 7.86 11.17 4.27
C TYR A 125 7.80 12.65 3.83
N ILE A 126 8.79 13.11 3.08
CA ILE A 126 8.77 14.45 2.48
C ILE A 126 7.89 14.41 1.23
N LEU A 127 6.66 14.92 1.34
CA LEU A 127 5.82 15.25 0.18
C LEU A 127 6.48 16.40 -0.58
N ARG A 128 7.19 16.08 -1.67
CA ARG A 128 7.76 17.10 -2.55
C ARG A 128 6.62 17.71 -3.36
N ARG A 129 6.17 18.90 -2.97
CA ARG A 129 5.17 19.71 -3.70
C ARG A 129 5.66 19.87 -5.15
N ARG A 130 4.92 19.31 -6.13
CA ARG A 130 5.18 19.58 -7.55
C ARG A 130 5.08 21.09 -7.76
N GLY A 131 6.04 21.63 -8.49
CA GLY A 131 6.37 23.05 -8.54
C GLY A 131 5.17 23.99 -8.57
N HIS A 132 4.94 24.67 -7.45
CA HIS A 132 4.19 25.91 -7.43
C HIS A 132 5.25 27.02 -7.29
N ARG A 133 5.41 27.83 -8.34
CA ARG A 133 6.19 29.07 -8.21
C ARG A 133 5.58 29.87 -7.06
N ARG A 134 6.41 30.38 -6.16
CA ARG A 134 5.96 31.41 -5.21
C ARG A 134 5.42 32.57 -6.06
N PRO A 135 4.21 33.09 -5.82
CA PRO A 135 3.90 34.42 -6.30
C PRO A 135 4.89 35.38 -5.62
N GLU A 136 5.64 36.12 -6.42
CA GLU A 136 6.47 37.21 -5.90
C GLU A 136 5.57 38.33 -5.41
N GLY A 137 5.88 38.87 -4.23
CA GLY A 137 5.20 40.05 -3.70
C GLY A 137 4.47 39.81 -2.39
N PHE A 138 5.21 39.57 -1.31
CA PHE A 138 4.91 40.22 -0.04
C PHE A 138 6.18 40.33 0.80
N LEU A 139 6.66 41.56 0.95
CA LEU A 139 7.55 42.04 2.00
C LEU A 139 6.82 43.22 2.68
N PRO A 140 7.20 43.62 3.90
CA PRO A 140 8.35 43.16 4.70
C PRO A 140 7.99 42.20 5.84
#